data_AF-A0A3L7SMB3-F1
#
_entry.id   AF-A0A3L7SMB3-F1
#
_cell.length_a   1.000
_cell.length_b   1.000
_cell.length_c   1.000
_cell.angle_alpha   90.00
_cell.angle_beta   90.00
_cell.angle_gamma   90.00
#
_symmetry.space_group_name_H-M   'P 1'
#
loop_
_entity.id
_entity.type
_entity.pdbx_description
1 polymer ?
#
loop_
_entity_poly.entity_id
_entity_poly.type
_entity_poly.pdbx_seq_one_letter_code
_entity_poly.pdbx_strand_id
1 'polypeptide(L)'
;MFLGAVCEREVLVAPRARGLFVARAVYAGTLLGIIATCWLLVSGTRPITTVGDTARFGGTLLRILGPLQLALAMMSAALTSVVAVGVEKDRKTLELLLVSRLDDAQLVLGKLAGSLLRTALLLVAAVPVFALATAFGGATPAQMARAFLVTAAAAATAAAIANAIAFWRDTTFQSLAITLFAIVAWLATGEVVAAVYGGDAAAAISPVRGLFASLSPAGSSILAPLLGSCGAIAVIATVWAIARARAWNTRIQVRPRFEDEAGGGAAGARREPRTVWSNPVLWRELRTRAHGRAMLAVRIAWLLLFAAAVAGIIAQARAQRPDRIGIATAVVPMVVASLLAITALAVTSVTMERDRGTFDLLLVSDLEPKEFVWGKILGVLGAAADMVVLPIGLCLALVPLGIATPEHGGELALGLAVLTFFVAVLGVYAGLSHVASRRAIAVALGIVAFLFVGVATAMRIMVAFGGSFELQLAPFLAAIVGGAVGLYAALSARNPSPAVGWTSALLPALTFVAITSFLQGSSLQVLLVVLAAYGFATLALLVPSIAAFDLLTGRTTTGE
;
A
#
# COMPACT_ATOMS: atom_id res chain seq x y z
N MET A 1 14.64 -5.61 -33.59
CA MET A 1 15.10 -4.96 -32.34
C MET A 1 13.86 -4.56 -31.56
N PHE A 2 13.53 -5.31 -30.51
CA PHE A 2 12.27 -5.17 -29.76
C PHE A 2 12.35 -3.92 -28.87
N LEU A 3 11.53 -2.89 -29.15
CA LEU A 3 11.24 -1.73 -28.27
C LEU A 3 12.42 -0.83 -27.82
N GLY A 4 13.65 -1.07 -28.29
CA GLY A 4 14.82 -0.20 -28.06
C GLY A 4 15.76 -0.69 -26.93
N ALA A 5 16.94 -0.04 -26.84
CA ALA A 5 18.05 -0.49 -25.99
C ALA A 5 17.74 -0.55 -24.48
N VAL A 6 16.83 0.29 -24.00
CA VAL A 6 16.39 0.30 -22.60
C VAL A 6 15.62 -0.99 -22.27
N CYS A 7 14.71 -1.41 -23.15
CA CYS A 7 13.93 -2.63 -22.98
C CYS A 7 14.85 -3.86 -22.99
N GLU A 8 15.77 -3.95 -23.96
CA GLU A 8 16.73 -5.05 -24.05
C GLU A 8 17.57 -5.19 -22.78
N ARG A 9 18.08 -4.07 -22.23
CA ARG A 9 18.80 -4.08 -20.95
C ARG A 9 17.94 -4.59 -19.81
N GLU A 10 16.71 -4.08 -19.66
CA GLU A 10 15.83 -4.46 -18.54
C GLU A 10 15.43 -5.94 -18.62
N VAL A 11 15.17 -6.47 -19.82
CA VAL A 11 14.85 -7.89 -20.04
C VAL A 11 16.04 -8.79 -19.70
N LEU A 12 17.27 -8.37 -19.96
CA LEU A 12 18.47 -9.14 -19.64
C LEU A 12 18.82 -9.11 -18.15
N VAL A 13 18.58 -7.99 -17.46
CA VAL A 13 19.00 -7.78 -16.07
C VAL A 13 17.92 -8.18 -15.07
N ALA A 14 16.65 -7.82 -15.31
CA ALA A 14 15.58 -8.01 -14.34
C ALA A 14 15.35 -9.47 -13.90
N PRO A 15 15.38 -10.49 -14.80
CA PRO A 15 15.20 -11.88 -14.41
C PRO A 15 16.32 -12.45 -13.55
N ARG A 16 17.53 -11.88 -13.61
CA ARG A 16 18.73 -12.38 -12.92
C ARG A 16 18.89 -11.83 -11.50
N ALA A 17 18.02 -10.92 -11.07
CA ALA A 17 18.10 -10.32 -9.74
C ALA A 17 17.76 -11.37 -8.65
N ARG A 18 18.67 -11.60 -7.69
CA ARG A 18 18.46 -12.51 -6.54
C ARG A 18 17.14 -12.25 -5.81
N GLY A 19 16.78 -10.98 -5.65
CA GLY A 19 15.53 -10.58 -5.00
C GLY A 19 14.27 -11.08 -5.72
N LEU A 20 14.30 -11.25 -7.04
CA LEU A 20 13.16 -11.77 -7.79
C LEU A 20 13.00 -13.28 -7.60
N PHE A 21 14.08 -14.04 -7.47
CA PHE A 21 14.02 -15.47 -7.13
C PHE A 21 13.38 -15.67 -5.76
N VAL A 22 13.82 -14.90 -4.76
CA VAL A 22 13.22 -14.92 -3.42
C VAL A 22 11.76 -14.49 -3.47
N ALA A 23 11.43 -13.42 -4.18
CA ALA A 23 10.05 -12.94 -4.30
C ALA A 23 9.12 -13.99 -4.93
N ARG A 24 9.56 -14.73 -5.95
CA ARG A 24 8.77 -15.84 -6.55
C ARG A 24 8.57 -16.99 -5.57
N ALA A 25 9.63 -17.39 -4.87
CA ALA A 25 9.55 -18.48 -3.89
C ALA A 25 8.60 -18.12 -2.73
N VAL A 26 8.71 -16.90 -2.20
CA VAL A 26 7.81 -16.40 -1.17
C VAL A 26 6.38 -16.30 -1.70
N TYR A 27 6.17 -15.71 -2.87
CA TYR A 27 4.82 -15.54 -3.43
C TYR A 27 4.11 -16.87 -3.69
N ALA A 28 4.77 -17.80 -4.40
CA ALA A 28 4.20 -19.13 -4.66
C ALA A 28 4.07 -19.95 -3.37
N GLY A 29 5.05 -19.87 -2.47
CA GLY A 29 5.03 -20.56 -1.18
C GLY A 29 3.90 -20.08 -0.26
N THR A 30 3.63 -18.77 -0.21
CA THR A 30 2.49 -18.23 0.55
C THR A 30 1.17 -18.68 -0.04
N LEU A 31 0.99 -18.64 -1.36
CA LEU A 31 -0.24 -19.12 -2.01
C LEU A 31 -0.45 -20.63 -1.79
N LEU A 32 0.61 -21.43 -1.92
CA LEU A 32 0.56 -22.87 -1.67
C LEU A 32 0.26 -23.18 -0.21
N GLY A 33 0.88 -22.45 0.72
CA GLY A 33 0.61 -22.52 2.15
C GLY A 33 -0.87 -22.26 2.44
N ILE A 34 -1.47 -21.22 1.83
CA ILE A 34 -2.90 -20.94 1.96
C ILE A 34 -3.75 -22.11 1.44
N ILE A 35 -3.43 -22.70 0.28
CA ILE A 35 -4.16 -23.86 -0.23
C ILE A 35 -4.06 -25.04 0.73
N ALA A 36 -2.86 -25.36 1.22
CA ALA A 36 -2.63 -26.46 2.16
C ALA A 36 -3.41 -26.25 3.46
N THR A 37 -3.37 -25.05 4.02
CA THR A 37 -4.14 -24.60 5.19
C THR A 37 -5.64 -24.80 4.97
N CYS A 38 -6.17 -24.34 3.84
CA CYS A 38 -7.59 -24.51 3.49
C CYS A 38 -7.98 -25.98 3.32
N TRP A 39 -7.10 -26.81 2.75
CA TRP A 39 -7.37 -28.24 2.58
C TRP A 39 -7.45 -28.97 3.92
N LEU A 40 -6.45 -28.76 4.79
CA LEU A 40 -6.43 -29.33 6.15
C LEU A 40 -7.69 -28.97 6.94
N LEU A 41 -8.15 -27.74 6.77
CA LEU A 41 -9.37 -27.23 7.40
C LEU A 41 -10.62 -27.98 6.93
N VAL A 42 -10.75 -28.25 5.63
CA VAL A 42 -11.90 -28.98 5.09
C VAL A 42 -11.86 -30.46 5.46
N SER A 43 -10.70 -31.12 5.29
CA SER A 43 -10.55 -32.54 5.61
C SER A 43 -10.77 -32.83 7.11
N GLY A 44 -10.48 -31.86 7.97
CA GLY A 44 -10.73 -31.98 9.41
C GLY A 44 -12.20 -31.78 9.77
N THR A 45 -12.88 -30.80 9.18
CA THR A 45 -14.22 -30.35 9.62
C THR A 45 -15.38 -31.17 9.03
N ARG A 46 -15.22 -31.78 7.86
CA ARG A 46 -16.31 -32.50 7.17
C ARG A 46 -15.78 -33.76 6.48
N PRO A 47 -16.44 -34.92 6.64
CA PRO A 47 -16.10 -36.09 5.85
C PRO A 47 -16.41 -35.78 4.37
N ILE A 48 -15.38 -35.88 3.53
CA ILE A 48 -15.50 -35.70 2.08
C ILE A 48 -16.17 -36.95 1.53
N THR A 49 -17.49 -36.91 1.38
CA THR A 49 -18.29 -38.07 0.96
C THR A 49 -18.66 -37.99 -0.51
N THR A 50 -18.70 -36.79 -1.09
CA THR A 50 -19.10 -36.60 -2.49
C THR A 50 -18.05 -35.82 -3.30
N VAL A 51 -17.99 -36.10 -4.60
CA VAL A 51 -17.19 -35.30 -5.56
C VAL A 51 -17.65 -33.83 -5.58
N GLY A 52 -18.93 -33.58 -5.29
CA GLY A 52 -19.49 -32.23 -5.16
C GLY A 52 -18.86 -31.40 -4.04
N ASP A 53 -18.43 -32.03 -2.93
CA ASP A 53 -17.79 -31.33 -1.81
C ASP A 53 -16.39 -30.83 -2.20
N THR A 54 -15.62 -31.66 -2.91
CA THR A 54 -14.33 -31.26 -3.47
C THR A 54 -14.46 -30.13 -4.50
N ALA A 55 -15.50 -30.17 -5.34
CA ALA A 55 -15.76 -29.11 -6.31
C ALA A 55 -16.13 -27.78 -5.63
N ARG A 56 -16.99 -27.79 -4.61
CA ARG A 56 -17.32 -26.58 -3.83
C ARG A 56 -16.07 -25.99 -3.15
N PHE A 57 -15.17 -26.85 -2.69
CA PHE A 57 -13.89 -26.43 -2.13
C PHE A 57 -13.02 -25.69 -3.15
N GLY A 58 -12.79 -26.27 -4.33
CA GLY A 58 -12.00 -25.64 -5.39
C GLY A 58 -12.58 -24.29 -5.84
N GLY A 59 -13.91 -24.19 -5.98
CA GLY A 59 -14.59 -22.92 -6.27
C GLY A 59 -14.42 -21.86 -5.16
N THR A 60 -14.41 -22.29 -3.90
CA THR A 60 -14.21 -21.41 -2.73
C THR A 60 -12.75 -20.93 -2.65
N LEU A 61 -11.79 -21.81 -2.88
CA LEU A 61 -10.37 -21.46 -3.00
C LEU A 61 -10.16 -20.36 -4.03
N LEU A 62 -10.75 -20.48 -5.22
CA LEU A 62 -10.56 -19.49 -6.29
C LEU A 62 -11.14 -18.11 -5.92
N ARG A 63 -12.25 -18.06 -5.18
CA ARG A 63 -12.86 -16.82 -4.67
C ARG A 63 -12.06 -16.15 -3.56
N ILE A 64 -11.23 -16.91 -2.84
CA ILE A 64 -10.32 -16.39 -1.81
C ILE A 64 -8.99 -15.96 -2.43
N LEU A 65 -8.37 -16.83 -3.24
CA LEU A 65 -7.06 -16.60 -3.83
C LEU A 65 -7.08 -15.52 -4.91
N GLY A 66 -8.16 -15.41 -5.70
CA GLY A 66 -8.27 -14.44 -6.78
C GLY A 66 -8.06 -13.00 -6.31
N PRO A 67 -8.87 -12.47 -5.37
CA PRO A 67 -8.73 -11.10 -4.90
C PRO A 67 -7.40 -10.83 -4.21
N LEU A 68 -6.85 -11.82 -3.49
CA LEU A 68 -5.52 -11.74 -2.90
C LEU A 68 -4.45 -11.58 -3.99
N GLN A 69 -4.48 -12.43 -5.02
CA GLN A 69 -3.55 -12.34 -6.16
C GLN A 69 -3.70 -11.00 -6.87
N LEU A 70 -4.93 -10.51 -7.09
CA LEU A 70 -5.18 -9.21 -7.71
C LEU A 70 -4.54 -8.06 -6.91
N ALA A 71 -4.78 -8.01 -5.59
CA ALA A 71 -4.23 -6.98 -4.72
C ALA A 71 -2.69 -6.98 -4.72
N LEU A 72 -2.07 -8.17 -4.58
CA LEU A 72 -0.62 -8.32 -4.59
C LEU A 72 0.00 -7.99 -5.96
N ALA A 73 -0.66 -8.37 -7.06
CA ALA A 73 -0.19 -8.07 -8.41
C ALA A 73 -0.25 -6.57 -8.72
N MET A 74 -1.36 -5.89 -8.40
CA MET A 74 -1.49 -4.45 -8.60
C MET A 74 -0.49 -3.65 -7.76
N MET A 75 -0.33 -4.01 -6.47
CA MET A 75 0.63 -3.37 -5.58
C MET A 75 2.07 -3.58 -6.06
N SER A 76 2.45 -4.81 -6.40
CA SER A 76 3.81 -5.11 -6.88
C SER A 76 4.12 -4.42 -8.22
N ALA A 77 3.16 -4.38 -9.15
CA ALA A 77 3.30 -3.69 -10.43
C ALA A 77 3.49 -2.18 -10.25
N ALA A 78 2.69 -1.56 -9.38
CA ALA A 78 2.80 -0.15 -9.05
C ALA A 78 4.15 0.18 -8.40
N LEU A 79 4.53 -0.55 -7.34
CA LEU A 79 5.78 -0.34 -6.61
C LEU A 79 7.01 -0.52 -7.52
N THR A 80 7.06 -1.60 -8.30
CA THR A 80 8.21 -1.87 -9.17
C THR A 80 8.34 -0.84 -10.28
N SER A 81 7.23 -0.33 -10.81
CA SER A 81 7.21 0.71 -11.83
C SER A 81 7.70 2.06 -11.30
N VAL A 82 7.19 2.50 -10.15
CA VAL A 82 7.69 3.74 -9.52
C VAL A 82 9.18 3.63 -9.17
N VAL A 83 9.60 2.49 -8.61
CA VAL A 83 11.01 2.26 -8.25
C VAL A 83 11.91 2.22 -9.49
N ALA A 84 11.46 1.65 -10.61
CA ALA A 84 12.27 1.55 -11.83
C ALA A 84 12.68 2.93 -12.39
N VAL A 85 11.77 3.91 -12.33
CA VAL A 85 12.04 5.30 -12.73
C VAL A 85 12.72 6.07 -11.60
N GLY A 86 12.28 5.88 -10.35
CA GLY A 86 12.85 6.52 -9.17
C GLY A 86 14.34 6.26 -9.01
N VAL A 87 14.83 5.04 -9.29
CA VAL A 87 16.26 4.72 -9.26
C VAL A 87 17.09 5.61 -10.19
N GLU A 88 16.58 5.89 -11.39
CA GLU A 88 17.29 6.74 -12.36
C GLU A 88 17.25 8.22 -11.94
N LYS A 89 16.17 8.64 -11.27
CA LYS A 89 16.06 9.99 -10.69
C LYS A 89 16.99 10.17 -9.50
N ASP A 90 16.98 9.23 -8.56
CA ASP A 90 17.83 9.24 -7.36
C ASP A 90 19.33 9.29 -7.73
N ARG A 91 19.71 8.61 -8.84
CA ARG A 91 21.09 8.56 -9.34
C ARG A 91 21.46 9.70 -10.29
N LYS A 92 20.54 10.62 -10.60
CA LYS A 92 20.70 11.68 -11.61
C LYS A 92 21.05 11.15 -13.02
N THR A 93 20.77 9.88 -13.29
CA THR A 93 21.03 9.25 -14.59
C THR A 93 19.88 9.47 -15.57
N LEU A 94 18.68 9.78 -15.08
CA LEU A 94 17.53 10.09 -15.94
C LEU A 94 17.81 11.26 -16.89
N GLU A 95 18.50 12.29 -16.40
CA GLU A 95 18.85 13.48 -17.19
C GLU A 95 19.79 13.13 -18.34
N LEU A 96 20.80 12.29 -18.06
CA LEU A 96 21.73 11.78 -19.06
C LEU A 96 21.01 10.97 -20.14
N LEU A 97 20.02 10.16 -19.75
CA LEU A 97 19.19 9.41 -20.70
C LEU A 97 18.35 10.33 -21.58
N LEU A 98 17.83 11.44 -21.06
CA LEU A 98 17.00 12.40 -21.81
C LEU A 98 17.80 13.26 -22.81
N VAL A 99 19.10 13.47 -22.55
CA VAL A 99 20.01 14.20 -23.47
C VAL A 99 20.60 13.26 -24.54
N SER A 100 20.59 11.95 -24.29
CA SER A 100 21.05 10.95 -25.25
C SER A 100 20.11 10.85 -26.47
N ARG A 101 20.54 10.11 -27.51
CA ARG A 101 19.75 9.86 -28.74
C ARG A 101 18.58 8.88 -28.54
N LEU A 102 18.14 8.66 -27.30
CA LEU A 102 16.99 7.82 -26.99
C LEU A 102 15.69 8.59 -27.22
N ASP A 103 14.73 7.93 -27.85
CA ASP A 103 13.40 8.47 -28.00
C ASP A 103 12.60 8.37 -26.69
N ASP A 104 11.70 9.32 -26.44
CA ASP A 104 10.92 9.39 -25.20
C ASP A 104 10.04 8.12 -25.06
N ALA A 105 9.54 7.59 -26.18
CA ALA A 105 8.80 6.33 -26.21
C ALA A 105 9.65 5.12 -25.81
N GLN A 106 10.89 5.03 -26.29
CA GLN A 106 11.81 3.92 -25.95
C GLN A 106 12.15 3.93 -24.45
N LEU A 107 12.32 5.12 -23.87
CA LEU A 107 12.60 5.27 -22.45
C LEU A 107 11.39 4.85 -21.59
N VAL A 108 10.22 5.42 -21.86
CA VAL A 108 9.00 5.19 -21.07
C VAL A 108 8.52 3.74 -21.20
N LEU A 109 8.45 3.21 -22.44
CA LEU A 109 8.02 1.82 -22.68
C LEU A 109 9.06 0.82 -22.20
N GLY A 110 10.36 1.11 -22.35
CA GLY A 110 11.42 0.22 -21.86
C GLY A 110 11.36 0.05 -20.33
N LYS A 111 11.15 1.13 -19.58
CA LYS A 111 11.00 1.07 -18.12
C LYS A 111 9.71 0.39 -17.69
N LEU A 112 8.60 0.65 -18.41
CA LEU A 112 7.33 -0.04 -18.16
C LEU A 112 7.45 -1.54 -18.45
N ALA A 113 8.08 -1.95 -19.56
CA ALA A 113 8.28 -3.35 -19.90
C ALA A 113 9.12 -4.08 -18.83
N GLY A 114 10.17 -3.43 -18.32
CA GLY A 114 11.00 -3.98 -17.24
C GLY A 114 10.23 -4.20 -15.92
N SER A 115 9.33 -3.29 -15.54
CA SER A 115 8.49 -3.45 -14.35
C SER A 115 7.40 -4.52 -14.56
N LEU A 116 6.72 -4.50 -15.71
CA LEU A 116 5.73 -5.51 -16.08
C LEU A 116 6.32 -6.92 -16.15
N LEU A 117 7.55 -7.08 -16.65
CA LEU A 117 8.23 -8.37 -16.69
C LEU A 117 8.40 -8.96 -15.28
N ARG A 118 8.74 -8.15 -14.28
CA ARG A 118 8.90 -8.62 -12.89
C ARG A 118 7.56 -9.11 -12.34
N THR A 119 6.48 -8.37 -12.56
CA THR A 119 5.13 -8.77 -12.12
C THR A 119 4.61 -9.98 -12.90
N ALA A 120 4.82 -10.04 -14.21
CA ALA A 120 4.42 -11.17 -15.04
C ALA A 120 5.10 -12.46 -14.56
N LEU A 121 6.37 -12.41 -14.17
CA LEU A 121 7.09 -13.56 -13.64
C LEU A 121 6.56 -14.02 -12.27
N LEU A 122 6.01 -13.10 -11.45
CA LEU A 122 5.28 -13.47 -10.24
C LEU A 122 3.95 -14.16 -10.57
N LEU A 123 3.19 -13.63 -11.53
CA LEU A 123 1.94 -14.25 -11.98
C LEU A 123 2.16 -15.65 -12.57
N VAL A 124 3.17 -15.82 -13.42
CA VAL A 124 3.54 -17.13 -13.96
C VAL A 124 3.88 -18.12 -12.84
N ALA A 125 4.55 -17.68 -11.77
CA ALA A 125 4.83 -18.52 -10.62
C ALA A 125 3.56 -18.95 -9.84
N ALA A 126 2.46 -18.19 -9.92
CA ALA A 126 1.18 -18.56 -9.31
C ALA A 126 0.34 -19.51 -10.17
N VAL A 127 0.57 -19.59 -11.50
CA VAL A 127 -0.18 -20.49 -12.40
C VAL A 127 -0.23 -21.94 -11.90
N PRO A 128 0.90 -22.61 -11.56
CA PRO A 128 0.85 -23.99 -11.07
C PRO A 128 0.05 -24.11 -9.76
N VAL A 129 0.13 -23.11 -8.89
CA VAL A 129 -0.58 -23.10 -7.60
C VAL A 129 -2.10 -22.99 -7.81
N PHE A 130 -2.55 -22.15 -8.73
CA PHE A 130 -3.96 -22.05 -9.10
C PHE A 130 -4.45 -23.26 -9.90
N ALA A 131 -3.60 -23.87 -10.72
CA ALA A 131 -3.92 -25.11 -11.41
C ALA A 131 -4.24 -26.24 -10.42
N LEU A 132 -3.47 -26.35 -9.33
CA LEU A 132 -3.79 -27.26 -8.21
C LEU A 132 -5.16 -26.93 -7.58
N ALA A 133 -5.49 -25.65 -7.40
CA ALA A 133 -6.81 -25.27 -6.88
C ALA A 133 -7.95 -25.71 -7.82
N THR A 134 -7.75 -25.62 -9.15
CA THR A 134 -8.74 -26.09 -10.13
C THR A 134 -8.81 -27.62 -10.23
N ALA A 135 -7.75 -28.34 -9.84
CA ALA A 135 -7.73 -29.80 -9.84
C ALA A 135 -8.71 -30.42 -8.82
N PHE A 136 -9.06 -29.70 -7.76
CA PHE A 136 -10.14 -30.09 -6.83
C PHE A 136 -11.54 -30.01 -7.45
N GLY A 137 -11.68 -29.41 -8.64
CA GLY A 137 -12.96 -29.21 -9.32
C GLY A 137 -13.67 -27.90 -8.96
N GLY A 138 -14.88 -27.71 -9.51
CA GLY A 138 -15.76 -26.56 -9.25
C GLY A 138 -15.33 -25.22 -9.83
N ALA A 139 -14.18 -25.17 -10.51
CA ALA A 139 -13.81 -24.10 -11.42
C ALA A 139 -13.26 -24.68 -12.71
N THR A 140 -13.63 -24.05 -13.83
CA THR A 140 -13.12 -24.42 -15.15
C THR A 140 -11.74 -23.79 -15.39
N PRO A 141 -10.85 -24.44 -16.18
CA PRO A 141 -9.59 -23.83 -16.61
C PRO A 141 -9.81 -22.48 -17.31
N ALA A 142 -10.94 -22.32 -18.00
CA ALA A 142 -11.35 -21.06 -18.60
C ALA A 142 -11.62 -19.96 -17.56
N GLN A 143 -12.27 -20.25 -16.42
CA GLN A 143 -12.45 -19.27 -15.33
C GLN A 143 -11.11 -18.84 -14.72
N MET A 144 -10.19 -19.80 -14.54
CA MET A 144 -8.83 -19.50 -14.07
C MET A 144 -8.10 -18.59 -15.07
N ALA A 145 -8.10 -18.93 -16.36
CA ALA A 145 -7.47 -18.12 -17.39
C ALA A 145 -8.02 -16.69 -17.43
N ARG A 146 -9.36 -16.54 -17.33
CA ARG A 146 -10.03 -15.23 -17.23
C ARG A 146 -9.55 -14.44 -16.00
N ALA A 147 -9.52 -15.06 -14.82
CA ALA A 147 -9.04 -14.41 -13.60
C ALA A 147 -7.57 -13.93 -13.70
N PHE A 148 -6.70 -14.71 -14.36
CA PHE A 148 -5.32 -14.32 -14.63
C PHE A 148 -5.23 -13.18 -15.64
N LEU A 149 -6.04 -13.19 -16.70
CA LEU A 149 -6.11 -12.09 -17.68
C LEU A 149 -6.57 -10.79 -17.03
N VAL A 150 -7.63 -10.84 -16.21
CA VAL A 150 -8.10 -9.67 -15.45
C VAL A 150 -7.02 -9.15 -14.51
N THR A 151 -6.34 -10.06 -13.78
CA THR A 151 -5.25 -9.68 -12.88
C THR A 151 -4.08 -9.04 -13.64
N ALA A 152 -3.67 -9.63 -14.77
CA ALA A 152 -2.56 -9.13 -15.58
C ALA A 152 -2.89 -7.76 -16.17
N ALA A 153 -4.11 -7.56 -16.68
CA ALA A 153 -4.57 -6.28 -17.19
C ALA A 153 -4.62 -5.22 -16.09
N ALA A 154 -5.17 -5.55 -14.91
CA ALA A 154 -5.23 -4.61 -13.80
C ALA A 154 -3.85 -4.21 -13.26
N ALA A 155 -2.94 -5.19 -13.17
CA ALA A 155 -1.54 -4.94 -12.82
C ALA A 155 -0.83 -4.09 -13.88
N ALA A 156 -1.11 -4.31 -15.17
CA ALA A 156 -0.55 -3.52 -16.25
C ALA A 156 -1.03 -2.06 -16.22
N THR A 157 -2.32 -1.84 -15.97
CA THR A 157 -2.89 -0.50 -15.76
C THR A 157 -2.26 0.19 -14.56
N ALA A 158 -2.12 -0.51 -13.43
CA ALA A 158 -1.48 0.02 -12.23
C ALA A 158 -0.01 0.40 -12.49
N ALA A 159 0.75 -0.42 -13.22
CA ALA A 159 2.12 -0.12 -13.61
C ALA A 159 2.23 1.07 -14.59
N ALA A 160 1.29 1.21 -15.53
CA ALA A 160 1.27 2.32 -16.49
C ALA A 160 0.98 3.64 -15.79
N ILE A 161 -0.02 3.68 -14.89
CA ILE A 161 -0.32 4.83 -14.03
C ILE A 161 0.91 5.18 -13.18
N ALA A 162 1.51 4.18 -12.53
CA ALA A 162 2.71 4.34 -11.72
C ALA A 162 3.89 4.93 -12.51
N ASN A 163 4.13 4.42 -13.73
CA ASN A 163 5.22 4.87 -14.60
C ASN A 163 5.01 6.34 -14.98
N ALA A 164 3.79 6.70 -15.40
CA ALA A 164 3.44 8.07 -15.79
C ALA A 164 3.67 9.06 -14.64
N ILE A 165 3.17 8.72 -13.45
CA ILE A 165 3.33 9.54 -12.26
C ILE A 165 4.81 9.62 -11.86
N ALA A 166 5.57 8.54 -11.98
CA ALA A 166 6.99 8.52 -11.65
C ALA A 166 7.83 9.42 -12.58
N PHE A 167 7.48 9.53 -13.87
CA PHE A 167 8.09 10.54 -14.76
C PHE A 167 7.65 11.95 -14.43
N TRP A 168 6.39 12.14 -14.01
CA TRP A 168 5.83 13.45 -13.67
C TRP A 168 6.37 14.05 -12.36
N ARG A 169 6.65 13.23 -11.35
CA ARG A 169 7.05 13.68 -10.01
C ARG A 169 8.52 13.46 -9.72
N ASP A 170 9.12 14.44 -9.06
CA ASP A 170 10.57 14.47 -8.84
C ASP A 170 11.02 13.49 -7.77
N THR A 171 10.17 13.23 -6.78
CA THR A 171 10.48 12.33 -5.68
C THR A 171 9.75 11.00 -5.82
N THR A 172 10.47 9.92 -5.55
CA THR A 172 9.94 8.54 -5.52
C THR A 172 8.75 8.43 -4.57
N PHE A 173 8.77 9.15 -3.46
CA PHE A 173 7.66 9.23 -2.51
C PHE A 173 6.36 9.79 -3.10
N GLN A 174 6.42 11.00 -3.67
CA GLN A 174 5.23 11.63 -4.26
C GLN A 174 4.64 10.73 -5.34
N SER A 175 5.54 10.09 -6.10
CA SER A 175 5.16 9.13 -7.12
C SER A 175 4.39 7.94 -6.54
N LEU A 176 4.88 7.34 -5.46
CA LEU A 176 4.21 6.22 -4.79
C LEU A 176 2.87 6.62 -4.17
N ALA A 177 2.82 7.73 -3.45
CA ALA A 177 1.59 8.19 -2.80
C ALA A 177 0.49 8.47 -3.84
N ILE A 178 0.78 9.27 -4.87
CA ILE A 178 -0.21 9.60 -5.92
C ILE A 178 -0.63 8.34 -6.68
N THR A 179 0.31 7.43 -6.97
CA THR A 179 -0.01 6.16 -7.64
C THR A 179 -1.00 5.33 -6.85
N LEU A 180 -0.74 5.19 -5.54
CA LEU A 180 -1.63 4.44 -4.69
C LEU A 180 -3.01 5.09 -4.59
N PHE A 181 -3.08 6.42 -4.46
CA PHE A 181 -4.35 7.14 -4.51
C PHE A 181 -5.09 6.92 -5.82
N ALA A 182 -4.38 6.96 -6.95
CA ALA A 182 -4.97 6.70 -8.25
C ALA A 182 -5.53 5.27 -8.34
N ILE A 183 -4.85 4.27 -7.78
CA ILE A 183 -5.33 2.89 -7.71
C ILE A 183 -6.58 2.80 -6.85
N VAL A 184 -6.56 3.36 -5.64
CA VAL A 184 -7.72 3.34 -4.74
C VAL A 184 -8.91 4.10 -5.33
N ALA A 185 -8.67 5.24 -5.97
CA ALA A 185 -9.69 6.00 -6.69
C ALA A 185 -10.26 5.20 -7.85
N TRP A 186 -9.43 4.49 -8.61
CA TRP A 186 -9.92 3.60 -9.65
C TRP A 186 -10.83 2.49 -9.09
N LEU A 187 -10.46 1.87 -7.96
CA LEU A 187 -11.35 0.90 -7.30
C LEU A 187 -12.67 1.54 -6.82
N ALA A 188 -12.60 2.73 -6.22
CA ALA A 188 -13.76 3.48 -5.75
C ALA A 188 -14.70 3.91 -6.89
N THR A 189 -14.16 4.29 -8.06
CA THR A 189 -15.00 4.59 -9.24
C THR A 189 -15.85 3.40 -9.66
N GLY A 190 -15.35 2.18 -9.46
CA GLY A 190 -16.11 0.96 -9.62
C GLY A 190 -17.38 0.90 -8.77
N GLU A 191 -17.28 1.27 -7.51
CA GLU A 191 -18.40 1.27 -6.57
C GLU A 191 -19.42 2.37 -6.90
N VAL A 192 -18.93 3.54 -7.31
CA VAL A 192 -19.80 4.64 -7.78
C VAL A 192 -20.57 4.22 -9.04
N VAL A 193 -19.89 3.60 -10.00
CA VAL A 193 -20.54 3.07 -11.22
C VAL A 193 -21.54 1.98 -10.86
N ALA A 194 -21.25 1.13 -9.87
CA ALA A 194 -22.18 0.10 -9.42
C ALA A 194 -23.47 0.67 -8.87
N ALA A 195 -23.38 1.78 -8.12
CA ALA A 195 -24.54 2.46 -7.56
C ALA A 195 -25.40 3.17 -8.63
N VAL A 196 -24.80 3.69 -9.70
CA VAL A 196 -25.50 4.50 -10.72
C VAL A 196 -25.97 3.68 -11.92
N TYR A 197 -25.11 2.80 -12.43
CA TYR A 197 -25.31 2.07 -13.69
C TYR A 197 -25.46 0.55 -13.51
N GLY A 198 -25.35 0.06 -12.28
CA GLY A 198 -25.50 -1.36 -11.95
C GLY A 198 -24.20 -2.17 -11.97
N GLY A 199 -24.32 -3.43 -11.53
CA GLY A 199 -23.17 -4.31 -11.26
C GLY A 199 -22.33 -4.67 -12.49
N ASP A 200 -22.96 -4.87 -13.65
CA ASP A 200 -22.27 -5.29 -14.87
C ASP A 200 -21.41 -4.16 -15.45
N ALA A 201 -21.94 -2.93 -15.49
CA ALA A 201 -21.18 -1.74 -15.87
C ALA A 201 -20.00 -1.50 -14.92
N ALA A 202 -20.19 -1.73 -13.62
CA ALA A 202 -19.12 -1.65 -12.65
C ALA A 202 -18.05 -2.74 -12.82
N ALA A 203 -18.46 -3.97 -13.16
CA ALA A 203 -17.55 -5.07 -13.40
C ALA A 203 -16.72 -4.87 -14.69
N ALA A 204 -17.17 -4.02 -15.61
CA ALA A 204 -16.41 -3.59 -16.78
C ALA A 204 -15.33 -2.53 -16.47
N ILE A 205 -15.36 -1.86 -15.32
CA ILE A 205 -14.40 -0.79 -14.97
C ILE A 205 -13.54 -1.17 -13.77
N SER A 206 -14.16 -1.77 -12.75
CA SER A 206 -13.50 -2.17 -11.51
C SER A 206 -12.85 -3.55 -11.66
N PRO A 207 -11.53 -3.67 -11.47
CA PRO A 207 -10.85 -4.96 -11.58
C PRO A 207 -11.30 -5.94 -10.50
N VAL A 208 -11.71 -5.46 -9.31
CA VAL A 208 -12.20 -6.32 -8.23
C VAL A 208 -13.55 -6.94 -8.59
N ARG A 209 -14.51 -6.13 -9.06
CA ARG A 209 -15.83 -6.64 -9.48
C ARG A 209 -15.72 -7.48 -10.75
N GLY A 210 -14.88 -7.05 -11.69
CA GLY A 210 -14.57 -7.78 -12.91
C GLY A 210 -13.94 -9.15 -12.66
N LEU A 211 -13.10 -9.27 -11.63
CA LEU A 211 -12.57 -10.55 -11.18
C LEU A 211 -13.67 -11.46 -10.64
N PHE A 212 -14.52 -10.97 -9.71
CA PHE A 212 -15.62 -11.78 -9.17
C PHE A 212 -16.61 -12.20 -10.25
N ALA A 213 -16.90 -11.31 -11.20
CA ALA A 213 -17.68 -11.61 -12.38
C ALA A 213 -17.02 -12.71 -13.23
N SER A 214 -15.71 -12.63 -13.48
CA SER A 214 -14.96 -13.63 -14.26
C SER A 214 -14.92 -15.01 -13.62
N LEU A 215 -15.02 -15.08 -12.29
CA LEU A 215 -15.14 -16.33 -11.53
C LEU A 215 -16.54 -16.94 -11.62
N SER A 216 -17.55 -16.22 -12.09
CA SER A 216 -18.88 -16.75 -12.35
C SER A 216 -18.94 -17.54 -13.67
N PRO A 217 -19.80 -18.57 -13.79
CA PRO A 217 -19.97 -19.33 -15.04
C PRO A 217 -20.35 -18.45 -16.24
N ALA A 218 -21.23 -17.46 -16.03
CA ALA A 218 -21.73 -16.54 -17.06
C ALA A 218 -20.81 -15.34 -17.36
N GLY A 219 -19.73 -15.15 -16.59
CA GLY A 219 -18.90 -13.95 -16.67
C GLY A 219 -17.94 -13.86 -17.86
N SER A 220 -18.17 -14.55 -18.97
CA SER A 220 -17.34 -14.44 -20.17
C SER A 220 -17.53 -13.11 -20.89
N SER A 221 -18.75 -12.56 -20.86
CA SER A 221 -19.13 -11.29 -21.50
C SER A 221 -18.45 -10.07 -20.88
N ILE A 222 -18.08 -10.14 -19.59
CA ILE A 222 -17.51 -9.01 -18.83
C ILE A 222 -15.99 -8.88 -19.07
N LEU A 223 -15.33 -9.92 -19.58
CA LEU A 223 -13.89 -9.90 -19.78
C LEU A 223 -13.46 -8.88 -20.84
N ALA A 224 -14.08 -8.89 -22.02
CA ALA A 224 -13.72 -7.97 -23.11
C ALA A 224 -13.87 -6.48 -22.72
N PRO A 225 -15.00 -6.02 -22.14
CA PRO A 225 -15.13 -4.61 -21.77
C PRO A 225 -14.17 -4.20 -20.64
N LEU A 226 -13.86 -5.10 -19.70
CA LEU A 226 -12.86 -4.84 -18.66
C LEU A 226 -11.43 -4.75 -19.20
N LEU A 227 -11.04 -5.64 -20.11
CA LEU A 227 -9.75 -5.53 -20.78
C LEU A 227 -9.67 -4.25 -21.62
N GLY A 228 -10.77 -3.86 -22.27
CA GLY A 228 -10.88 -2.60 -23.00
C GLY A 228 -10.69 -1.37 -22.10
N SER A 229 -11.36 -1.32 -20.95
CA SER A 229 -11.23 -0.19 -20.01
C SER A 229 -9.84 -0.13 -19.38
N CYS A 230 -9.27 -1.26 -18.97
CA CYS A 230 -7.90 -1.35 -18.45
C CYS A 230 -6.88 -0.91 -19.52
N GLY A 231 -7.02 -1.44 -20.74
CA GLY A 231 -6.17 -1.08 -21.88
C GLY A 231 -6.25 0.41 -22.20
N ALA A 232 -7.46 0.99 -22.23
CA ALA A 232 -7.65 2.41 -22.47
C ALA A 232 -6.94 3.27 -21.41
N ILE A 233 -7.13 2.96 -20.12
CA ILE A 233 -6.45 3.70 -19.03
C ILE A 233 -4.93 3.57 -19.14
N ALA A 234 -4.43 2.35 -19.39
CA ALA A 234 -3.00 2.09 -19.53
C ALA A 234 -2.38 2.85 -20.72
N VAL A 235 -3.07 2.86 -21.88
CA VAL A 235 -2.64 3.59 -23.08
C VAL A 235 -2.66 5.09 -22.83
N ILE A 236 -3.74 5.63 -22.24
CA ILE A 236 -3.83 7.06 -21.92
C ILE A 236 -2.69 7.48 -20.98
N ALA A 237 -2.45 6.72 -19.90
CA ALA A 237 -1.35 7.01 -18.97
C ALA A 237 0.02 6.96 -19.65
N THR A 238 0.24 5.96 -20.52
CA THR A 238 1.52 5.78 -21.22
C THR A 238 1.75 6.86 -22.29
N VAL A 239 0.75 7.18 -23.11
CA VAL A 239 0.82 8.24 -24.11
C VAL A 239 1.05 9.59 -23.43
N TRP A 240 0.36 9.85 -22.32
CA TRP A 240 0.57 11.06 -21.53
C TRP A 240 1.99 11.15 -20.97
N ALA A 241 2.54 10.03 -20.49
CA ALA A 241 3.92 9.95 -20.04
C ALA A 241 4.92 10.22 -21.17
N ILE A 242 4.74 9.61 -22.34
CA ILE A 242 5.61 9.81 -23.52
C ILE A 242 5.57 11.28 -23.96
N ALA A 243 4.37 11.84 -24.15
CA ALA A 243 4.19 13.19 -24.66
C ALA A 243 4.76 14.29 -23.74
N ARG A 244 4.92 14.01 -22.44
CA ARG A 244 5.35 15.00 -21.45
C ARG A 244 6.66 14.65 -20.74
N ALA A 245 7.26 13.49 -20.99
CA ALA A 245 8.46 13.02 -20.29
C ALA A 245 9.58 14.05 -20.30
N ARG A 246 9.95 14.59 -21.47
CA ARG A 246 10.99 15.61 -21.60
C ARG A 246 10.57 16.95 -21.01
N ALA A 247 9.33 17.38 -21.25
CA ALA A 247 8.81 18.65 -20.73
C ALA A 247 8.81 18.71 -19.18
N TRP A 248 8.50 17.60 -18.51
CA TRP A 248 8.51 17.51 -17.05
C TRP A 248 9.94 17.51 -16.49
N ASN A 249 10.85 16.78 -17.12
CA ASN A 249 12.18 16.55 -16.54
C ASN A 249 13.25 17.55 -17.00
N THR A 250 13.06 18.28 -18.12
CA THR A 250 14.04 19.26 -18.62
C THR A 250 13.84 20.69 -18.06
N ARG A 251 12.59 21.10 -17.77
CA ARG A 251 12.27 22.49 -17.35
C ARG A 251 12.78 22.88 -15.96
N ILE A 252 13.14 21.90 -15.14
CA ILE A 252 13.49 22.11 -13.73
C ILE A 252 14.90 22.70 -13.56
N GLN A 253 15.83 22.46 -14.50
CA GLN A 253 17.20 22.95 -14.40
C GLN A 253 17.45 24.35 -14.95
N VAL A 254 16.57 24.89 -15.80
CA VAL A 254 16.73 26.29 -16.28
C VAL A 254 16.50 27.30 -15.15
N ARG A 255 15.90 26.87 -14.03
CA ARG A 255 15.36 27.76 -13.00
C ARG A 255 16.03 27.83 -11.61
N PRO A 256 17.27 27.38 -11.35
CA PRO A 256 17.96 27.80 -10.12
C PRO A 256 19.20 28.67 -10.31
N ARG A 257 19.78 28.83 -11.52
CA ARG A 257 21.06 29.55 -11.65
C ARG A 257 20.91 31.04 -12.01
N PHE A 258 19.92 31.39 -12.83
CA PHE A 258 19.74 32.78 -13.29
C PHE A 258 19.01 33.69 -12.30
N GLU A 259 18.16 33.16 -11.41
CA GLU A 259 17.50 33.98 -10.38
C GLU A 259 18.47 34.34 -9.22
N ASP A 260 19.44 33.48 -8.91
CA ASP A 260 20.46 33.75 -7.87
C ASP A 260 21.61 34.65 -8.39
N GLU A 261 22.02 34.54 -9.67
CA GLU A 261 23.09 35.40 -10.23
C GLU A 261 22.57 36.77 -10.70
N ALA A 262 21.32 36.90 -11.16
CA ALA A 262 20.73 38.20 -11.50
C ALA A 262 20.20 38.99 -10.29
N GLY A 263 20.07 38.33 -9.13
CA GLY A 263 19.67 38.92 -7.85
C GLY A 263 20.82 39.51 -7.02
N GLY A 264 22.06 39.53 -7.55
CA GLY A 264 23.26 40.01 -6.86
C GLY A 264 23.28 41.49 -6.44
N GLY A 265 22.19 42.23 -6.68
CA GLY A 265 22.04 43.64 -6.27
C GLY A 265 21.25 43.88 -4.98
N ALA A 266 20.67 42.87 -4.34
CA ALA A 266 19.86 43.04 -3.12
C ALA A 266 20.50 42.36 -1.89
N ALA A 267 21.79 42.55 -1.70
CA ALA A 267 22.46 42.25 -0.43
C ALA A 267 22.02 43.29 0.62
N GLY A 268 21.16 42.91 1.58
CA GLY A 268 20.95 43.76 2.77
C GLY A 268 19.66 43.63 3.56
N ALA A 269 18.63 42.92 3.09
CA ALA A 269 17.46 42.68 3.95
C ALA A 269 17.78 41.54 4.94
N ARG A 270 18.35 41.88 6.11
CA ARG A 270 18.38 40.97 7.28
C ARG A 270 16.95 40.52 7.54
N ARG A 271 16.57 39.34 7.05
CA ARG A 271 15.30 38.70 7.39
C ARG A 271 15.24 38.64 8.91
N GLU A 272 14.16 39.16 9.49
CA GLU A 272 13.93 39.05 10.92
C GLU A 272 14.16 37.60 11.37
N PRO A 273 14.98 37.37 12.42
CA PRO A 273 15.23 36.04 12.92
C PRO A 273 13.89 35.41 13.30
N ARG A 274 13.53 34.34 12.59
CA ARG A 274 12.27 33.63 12.85
C ARG A 274 12.35 32.99 14.23
N THR A 275 11.33 33.21 15.04
CA THR A 275 11.19 32.49 16.31
C THR A 275 10.90 31.02 16.04
N VAL A 276 11.87 30.18 16.38
CA VAL A 276 11.78 28.72 16.28
C VAL A 276 11.10 28.22 17.55
N TRP A 277 10.21 27.22 17.42
CA TRP A 277 9.58 26.61 18.59
C TRP A 277 10.58 25.79 19.42
N SER A 278 10.17 25.36 20.62
CA SER A 278 10.97 24.48 21.48
C SER A 278 11.48 23.25 20.74
N ASN A 279 10.64 22.63 19.89
CA ASN A 279 11.09 21.60 18.96
C ASN A 279 11.35 22.22 17.56
N PRO A 280 12.63 22.38 17.15
CA PRO A 280 12.98 23.01 15.88
C PRO A 280 12.63 22.13 14.67
N VAL A 281 12.65 20.80 14.82
CA VAL A 281 12.28 19.85 13.76
C VAL A 281 10.78 19.97 13.47
N LEU A 282 9.95 19.99 14.51
CA LEU A 282 8.50 20.16 14.37
C LEU A 282 8.13 21.49 13.73
N TRP A 283 8.75 22.59 14.20
CA TRP A 283 8.56 23.91 13.60
C TRP A 283 8.88 23.89 12.12
N ARG A 284 10.01 23.27 11.74
CA ARG A 284 10.41 23.15 10.34
C ARG A 284 9.39 22.37 9.53
N GLU A 285 8.96 21.19 9.98
CA GLU A 285 8.02 20.34 9.23
C GLU A 285 6.66 21.01 8.99
N LEU A 286 6.16 21.80 9.96
CA LEU A 286 4.84 22.43 9.88
C LEU A 286 4.85 23.84 9.26
N ARG A 287 5.88 24.65 9.56
CA ARG A 287 5.95 26.06 9.11
C ARG A 287 6.67 26.22 7.79
N THR A 288 7.66 25.39 7.51
CA THR A 288 8.29 25.38 6.18
C THR A 288 7.50 24.43 5.30
N ARG A 289 7.33 24.74 4.01
CA ARG A 289 6.67 23.83 3.06
C ARG A 289 7.57 22.62 2.76
N ALA A 290 7.94 21.85 3.78
CA ALA A 290 8.88 20.73 3.72
C ALA A 290 8.44 19.68 2.67
N HIS A 291 7.14 19.51 2.52
CA HIS A 291 6.51 18.57 1.58
C HIS A 291 6.25 19.16 0.18
N GLY A 292 6.48 20.46 -0.02
CA GLY A 292 6.40 21.15 -1.31
C GLY A 292 4.99 21.34 -1.87
N ARG A 293 4.89 22.01 -3.03
CA ARG A 293 3.61 22.25 -3.75
C ARG A 293 2.94 20.97 -4.26
N ALA A 294 3.71 19.90 -4.45
CA ALA A 294 3.20 18.61 -4.92
C ALA A 294 2.28 17.91 -3.89
N MET A 295 2.44 18.21 -2.59
CA MET A 295 1.52 17.73 -1.54
C MET A 295 0.07 18.18 -1.78
N LEU A 296 -0.13 19.31 -2.48
CA LEU A 296 -1.47 19.77 -2.84
C LEU A 296 -2.22 18.78 -3.75
N ALA A 297 -1.52 18.16 -4.70
CA ALA A 297 -2.14 17.19 -5.61
C ALA A 297 -2.59 15.93 -4.86
N VAL A 298 -1.76 15.46 -3.93
CA VAL A 298 -2.10 14.35 -3.01
C VAL A 298 -3.33 14.69 -2.18
N ARG A 299 -3.37 15.90 -1.61
CA ARG A 299 -4.50 16.40 -0.80
C ARG A 299 -5.78 16.49 -1.62
N ILE A 300 -5.74 17.04 -2.83
CA ILE A 300 -6.91 17.14 -3.72
C ILE A 300 -7.42 15.74 -4.08
N ALA A 301 -6.55 14.81 -4.48
CA ALA A 301 -6.93 13.44 -4.82
C ALA A 301 -7.61 12.74 -3.64
N TRP A 302 -7.08 12.94 -2.44
CA TRP A 302 -7.66 12.39 -1.22
C TRP A 302 -9.00 13.04 -0.86
N LEU A 303 -9.14 14.36 -1.01
CA LEU A 303 -10.41 15.07 -0.76
C LEU A 303 -11.52 14.61 -1.72
N LEU A 304 -11.19 14.26 -2.96
CA LEU A 304 -12.16 13.64 -3.88
C LEU A 304 -12.63 12.27 -3.40
N LEU A 305 -11.71 11.43 -2.88
CA LEU A 305 -12.08 10.16 -2.25
C LEU A 305 -12.95 10.36 -1.01
N PHE A 306 -12.62 11.35 -0.17
CA PHE A 306 -13.41 11.71 0.99
C PHE A 306 -14.83 12.17 0.59
N ALA A 307 -14.93 13.04 -0.41
CA ALA A 307 -16.23 13.50 -0.93
C ALA A 307 -17.07 12.34 -1.47
N ALA A 308 -16.46 11.37 -2.17
CA ALA A 308 -17.13 10.17 -2.63
C ALA A 308 -17.62 9.28 -1.47
N ALA A 309 -16.80 9.11 -0.42
CA ALA A 309 -17.18 8.37 0.78
C ALA A 309 -18.37 9.03 1.50
N VAL A 310 -18.32 10.35 1.69
CA VAL A 310 -19.43 11.13 2.28
C VAL A 310 -20.69 11.01 1.43
N ALA A 311 -20.59 11.14 0.11
CA ALA A 311 -21.73 10.97 -0.79
C ALA A 311 -22.33 9.56 -0.69
N GLY A 312 -21.50 8.52 -0.61
CA GLY A 312 -21.94 7.13 -0.40
C GLY A 312 -22.67 6.94 0.93
N ILE A 313 -22.15 7.52 2.02
CA ILE A 313 -22.81 7.49 3.33
C ILE A 313 -24.16 8.22 3.29
N ILE A 314 -24.22 9.42 2.72
CA ILE A 314 -25.47 10.20 2.61
C ILE A 314 -26.50 9.44 1.76
N ALA A 315 -26.08 8.80 0.67
CA ALA A 315 -26.96 7.99 -0.16
C ALA A 315 -27.56 6.83 0.64
N GLN A 316 -26.76 6.14 1.45
CA GLN A 316 -27.23 5.06 2.33
C GLN A 316 -28.12 5.58 3.48
N ALA A 317 -27.79 6.74 4.05
CA ALA A 317 -28.61 7.38 5.09
C ALA A 317 -30.02 7.75 4.60
N ARG A 318 -30.16 8.08 3.31
CA ARG A 318 -31.44 8.39 2.67
C ARG A 318 -32.21 7.16 2.19
N ALA A 319 -31.57 5.99 2.15
CA ALA A 319 -32.21 4.76 1.69
C ALA A 319 -33.21 4.25 2.73
N GLN A 320 -34.34 3.69 2.26
CA GLN A 320 -35.37 3.10 3.15
C GLN A 320 -34.84 1.94 4.01
N ARG A 321 -33.79 1.25 3.53
CA ARG A 321 -33.07 0.20 4.24
C ARG A 321 -31.57 0.42 4.04
N PRO A 322 -30.87 1.07 4.99
CA PRO A 322 -29.44 1.31 4.86
C PRO A 322 -28.69 -0.03 4.86
N ASP A 323 -27.87 -0.24 3.83
CA ASP A 323 -27.01 -1.42 3.73
C ASP A 323 -25.67 -1.15 4.42
N ARG A 324 -25.37 -1.91 5.47
CA ARG A 324 -24.10 -1.83 6.21
C ARG A 324 -22.89 -2.11 5.32
N ILE A 325 -23.04 -3.00 4.33
CA ILE A 325 -21.97 -3.33 3.38
C ILE A 325 -21.75 -2.15 2.42
N GLY A 326 -22.83 -1.52 1.96
CA GLY A 326 -22.78 -0.25 1.20
C GLY A 326 -22.03 0.86 1.93
N ILE A 327 -22.24 1.02 3.24
CA ILE A 327 -21.51 2.02 4.05
C ILE A 327 -20.03 1.66 4.17
N ALA A 328 -19.72 0.39 4.46
CA ALA A 328 -18.33 -0.07 4.57
C ALA A 328 -17.55 0.09 3.25
N THR A 329 -18.17 -0.25 2.11
CA THR A 329 -17.57 -0.12 0.78
C THR A 329 -17.29 1.33 0.39
N ALA A 330 -18.07 2.29 0.90
CA ALA A 330 -17.81 3.72 0.71
C ALA A 330 -16.61 4.22 1.54
N VAL A 331 -16.45 3.73 2.77
CA VAL A 331 -15.45 4.24 3.74
C VAL A 331 -14.08 3.57 3.61
N VAL A 332 -14.05 2.25 3.39
CA VAL A 332 -12.82 1.44 3.38
C VAL A 332 -11.76 1.97 2.41
N PRO A 333 -12.07 2.31 1.14
CA PRO A 333 -11.07 2.84 0.22
C PRO A 333 -10.39 4.10 0.77
N MET A 334 -11.17 5.04 1.30
CA MET A 334 -10.66 6.28 1.87
C MET A 334 -9.74 6.02 3.06
N VAL A 335 -10.15 5.16 4.01
CA VAL A 335 -9.35 4.82 5.20
C VAL A 335 -8.04 4.14 4.82
N VAL A 336 -8.09 3.16 3.92
CA VAL A 336 -6.88 2.47 3.43
C VAL A 336 -5.92 3.45 2.75
N ALA A 337 -6.46 4.39 1.96
CA ALA A 337 -5.68 5.42 1.30
C ALA A 337 -5.01 6.37 2.32
N SER A 338 -5.72 6.78 3.38
CA SER A 338 -5.14 7.56 4.49
C SER A 338 -3.98 6.82 5.16
N LEU A 339 -4.20 5.57 5.59
CA LEU A 339 -3.18 4.81 6.32
C LEU A 339 -1.90 4.61 5.49
N LEU A 340 -2.05 4.23 4.23
CA LEU A 340 -0.91 4.01 3.35
C LEU A 340 -0.18 5.32 3.00
N ALA A 341 -0.90 6.43 2.84
CA ALA A 341 -0.28 7.72 2.56
C ALA A 341 0.48 8.29 3.76
N ILE A 342 -0.07 8.14 4.97
CA ILE A 342 0.60 8.52 6.21
C ILE A 342 1.86 7.67 6.40
N THR A 343 1.78 6.35 6.14
CA THR A 343 2.95 5.46 6.14
C THR A 343 4.02 5.96 5.16
N ALA A 344 3.62 6.29 3.93
CA ALA A 344 4.52 6.75 2.89
C ALA A 344 5.15 8.12 3.22
N LEU A 345 4.38 9.06 3.78
CA LEU A 345 4.87 10.36 4.24
C LEU A 345 5.87 10.20 5.38
N ALA A 346 5.54 9.34 6.35
CA ALA A 346 6.37 9.08 7.52
C ALA A 346 7.75 8.54 7.14
N VAL A 347 7.79 7.46 6.36
CA VAL A 347 9.07 6.87 5.89
C VAL A 347 9.87 7.87 5.08
N THR A 348 9.21 8.66 4.24
CA THR A 348 9.88 9.63 3.36
C THR A 348 10.45 10.81 4.12
N SER A 349 9.75 11.29 5.14
CA SER A 349 10.21 12.41 5.95
C SER A 349 11.59 12.15 6.56
N VAL A 350 11.91 10.87 6.81
CA VAL A 350 13.24 10.43 7.28
C VAL A 350 14.18 10.17 6.10
N THR A 351 13.75 9.39 5.10
CA THR A 351 14.66 8.98 4.03
C THR A 351 15.11 10.14 3.14
N MET A 352 14.28 11.18 2.97
CA MET A 352 14.66 12.38 2.21
C MET A 352 15.81 13.15 2.86
N GLU A 353 15.97 13.10 4.19
CA GLU A 353 17.13 13.71 4.86
C GLU A 353 18.41 12.95 4.51
N ARG A 354 18.31 11.61 4.41
CA ARG A 354 19.44 10.76 4.02
C ARG A 354 19.80 10.98 2.55
N ASP A 355 18.79 11.00 1.68
CA ASP A 355 18.97 11.19 0.24
C ASP A 355 19.57 12.57 -0.10
N ARG A 356 19.30 13.59 0.74
CA ARG A 356 19.87 14.94 0.60
C ARG A 356 21.25 15.11 1.25
N GLY A 357 21.75 14.10 1.97
CA GLY A 357 23.00 14.22 2.75
C GLY A 357 22.89 15.15 3.96
N THR A 358 21.68 15.56 4.35
CA THR A 358 21.45 16.40 5.54
C THR A 358 21.38 15.59 6.81
N PHE A 359 21.19 14.27 6.71
CA PHE A 359 21.13 13.38 7.87
C PHE A 359 22.41 13.40 8.71
N ASP A 360 23.58 13.43 8.08
CA ASP A 360 24.86 13.46 8.80
C ASP A 360 25.04 14.77 9.58
N LEU A 361 24.54 15.89 9.03
CA LEU A 361 24.52 17.18 9.73
C LEU A 361 23.58 17.17 10.94
N LEU A 362 22.45 16.47 10.85
CA LEU A 362 21.52 16.31 11.96
C LEU A 362 22.13 15.44 13.08
N LEU A 363 22.94 14.44 12.73
CA LEU A 363 23.64 13.61 13.71
C LEU A 363 24.71 14.36 14.50
N VAL A 364 25.33 15.38 13.91
CA VAL A 364 26.36 16.21 14.57
C VAL A 364 25.75 17.43 15.29
N SER A 365 24.45 17.67 15.13
CA SER A 365 23.76 18.79 15.77
C SER A 365 23.34 18.48 17.22
N ASP A 366 23.07 19.53 18.01
CA ASP A 366 22.61 19.42 19.40
C ASP A 366 21.15 18.94 19.56
N LEU A 367 20.57 18.32 18.52
CA LEU A 367 19.21 17.79 18.57
C LEU A 367 19.13 16.54 19.44
N GLU A 368 18.17 16.49 20.36
CA GLU A 368 17.91 15.26 21.11
C GLU A 368 17.15 14.24 20.21
N PRO A 369 17.45 12.94 20.31
CA PRO A 369 16.75 11.87 19.59
C PRO A 369 15.23 11.96 19.67
N LYS A 370 14.70 12.21 20.86
CA LYS A 370 13.26 12.34 21.11
C LYS A 370 12.68 13.55 20.38
N GLU A 371 13.41 14.66 20.29
CA GLU A 371 12.97 15.85 19.57
C GLU A 371 12.90 15.58 18.07
N PHE A 372 13.87 14.84 17.54
CA PHE A 372 13.88 14.42 16.14
C PHE A 372 12.71 13.47 15.83
N VAL A 373 12.57 12.37 16.57
CA VAL A 373 11.55 11.35 16.31
C VAL A 373 10.13 11.92 16.47
N TRP A 374 9.83 12.59 17.59
CA TRP A 374 8.52 13.20 17.80
C TRP A 374 8.26 14.36 16.84
N GLY A 375 9.29 15.16 16.52
CA GLY A 375 9.18 16.25 15.54
C GLY A 375 8.79 15.73 14.16
N LYS A 376 9.33 14.58 13.74
CA LYS A 376 8.97 13.92 12.47
C LYS A 376 7.57 13.31 12.51
N ILE A 377 7.20 12.57 13.56
CA ILE A 377 5.87 11.95 13.68
C ILE A 377 4.78 13.03 13.67
N LEU A 378 4.89 14.03 14.53
CA LEU A 378 3.91 15.12 14.63
C LEU A 378 3.92 16.01 13.38
N GLY A 379 5.09 16.23 12.78
CA GLY A 379 5.22 16.94 11.51
C GLY A 379 4.46 16.26 10.36
N VAL A 380 4.56 14.93 10.26
CA VAL A 380 3.83 14.13 9.27
C VAL A 380 2.34 14.14 9.53
N LEU A 381 1.91 13.95 10.78
CA LEU A 381 0.49 13.98 11.14
C LEU A 381 -0.13 15.37 10.91
N GLY A 382 0.60 16.44 11.17
CA GLY A 382 0.13 17.80 10.88
C GLY A 382 0.15 18.13 9.38
N ALA A 383 1.15 17.66 8.62
CA ALA A 383 1.15 17.81 7.16
C ALA A 383 -0.02 17.04 6.49
N ALA A 384 -0.37 15.90 7.06
CA ALA A 384 -1.48 15.04 6.67
C ALA A 384 -2.76 15.29 7.50
N ALA A 385 -2.90 16.43 8.18
CA ALA A 385 -3.99 16.68 9.12
C ALA A 385 -5.38 16.41 8.50
N ASP A 386 -5.59 16.78 7.24
CA ASP A 386 -6.84 16.50 6.52
C ASP A 386 -7.11 14.99 6.41
N MET A 387 -6.08 14.19 6.12
CA MET A 387 -6.16 12.72 5.99
C MET A 387 -6.35 11.98 7.32
N VAL A 388 -6.08 12.66 8.44
CA VAL A 388 -6.20 12.14 9.81
C VAL A 388 -7.53 12.57 10.42
N VAL A 389 -7.78 13.88 10.45
CA VAL A 389 -8.91 14.50 11.16
C VAL A 389 -10.23 14.22 10.45
N LEU A 390 -10.28 14.30 9.12
CA LEU A 390 -11.54 14.14 8.40
C LEU A 390 -12.10 12.71 8.49
N PRO A 391 -11.31 11.61 8.37
CA PRO A 391 -11.83 10.26 8.62
C PRO A 391 -12.30 10.03 10.06
N ILE A 392 -11.56 10.54 11.05
CA ILE A 392 -11.97 10.45 12.46
C ILE A 392 -13.27 11.23 12.69
N GLY A 393 -13.36 12.44 12.14
CA GLY A 393 -14.57 13.26 12.16
C GLY A 393 -15.74 12.58 11.44
N LEU A 394 -15.48 11.86 10.35
CA LEU A 394 -16.50 11.09 9.63
C LEU A 394 -17.05 9.95 10.49
N CYS A 395 -16.20 9.23 11.21
CA CYS A 395 -16.63 8.18 12.15
C CYS A 395 -17.57 8.76 13.22
N LEU A 396 -17.25 9.93 13.77
CA LEU A 396 -18.11 10.62 14.74
C LEU A 396 -19.39 11.17 14.09
N ALA A 397 -19.33 11.63 12.84
CA ALA A 397 -20.47 12.15 12.10
C ALA A 397 -21.51 11.07 11.74
N LEU A 398 -21.18 9.78 11.81
CA LEU A 398 -22.17 8.70 11.66
C LEU A 398 -23.23 8.70 12.78
N VAL A 399 -22.91 9.28 13.94
CA VAL A 399 -23.80 9.36 15.10
C VAL A 399 -25.00 10.30 14.85
N PRO A 400 -24.81 11.59 14.51
CA PRO A 400 -25.93 12.48 14.21
C PRO A 400 -26.72 12.07 12.95
N LEU A 401 -26.15 11.24 12.07
CA LEU A 401 -26.85 10.68 10.90
C LEU A 401 -27.76 9.49 11.25
N GLY A 402 -27.78 9.03 12.50
CA GLY A 402 -28.56 7.87 12.94
C GLY A 402 -28.03 6.53 12.40
N ILE A 403 -26.82 6.51 11.84
CA ILE A 403 -26.19 5.30 11.29
C ILE A 403 -25.49 4.50 12.40
N ALA A 404 -24.87 5.20 13.36
CA ALA A 404 -24.13 4.61 14.47
C ALA A 404 -24.62 5.16 15.82
N THR A 405 -24.49 4.37 16.88
CA THR A 405 -24.66 4.88 18.26
C THR A 405 -23.41 5.67 18.69
N PRO A 406 -23.50 6.56 19.70
CA PRO A 406 -22.35 7.30 20.21
C PRO A 406 -21.17 6.41 20.60
N GLU A 407 -21.46 5.24 21.17
CA GLU A 407 -20.46 4.23 21.56
C GLU A 407 -19.70 3.71 20.34
N HIS A 408 -20.39 3.17 19.33
CA HIS A 408 -19.77 2.66 18.11
C HIS A 408 -19.01 3.75 17.33
N GLY A 409 -19.54 4.98 17.31
CA GLY A 409 -18.87 6.12 16.69
C GLY A 409 -17.54 6.45 17.38
N GLY A 410 -17.53 6.46 18.73
CA GLY A 410 -16.33 6.67 19.53
C GLY A 410 -15.30 5.55 19.39
N GLU A 411 -15.74 4.29 19.37
CA GLU A 411 -14.88 3.13 19.16
C GLU A 411 -14.20 3.16 17.78
N LEU A 412 -14.94 3.48 16.72
CA LEU A 412 -14.39 3.63 15.37
C LEU A 412 -13.37 4.78 15.30
N ALA A 413 -13.71 5.94 15.87
CA ALA A 413 -12.84 7.11 15.87
C ALA A 413 -11.52 6.84 16.62
N LEU A 414 -11.59 6.24 17.81
CA LEU A 414 -10.43 5.92 18.62
C LEU A 414 -9.58 4.81 17.99
N GLY A 415 -10.20 3.73 17.51
CA GLY A 415 -9.51 2.67 16.80
C GLY A 415 -8.77 3.18 15.55
N LEU A 416 -9.40 4.06 14.77
CA LEU A 416 -8.77 4.69 13.62
C LEU A 416 -7.62 5.62 14.00
N ALA A 417 -7.76 6.39 15.08
CA ALA A 417 -6.69 7.26 15.58
C ALA A 417 -5.45 6.44 16.00
N VAL A 418 -5.65 5.32 16.68
CA VAL A 418 -4.58 4.40 17.10
C VAL A 418 -3.87 3.81 15.88
N LEU A 419 -4.62 3.28 14.91
CA LEU A 419 -4.05 2.74 13.67
C LEU A 419 -3.28 3.80 12.88
N THR A 420 -3.81 5.03 12.83
CA THR A 420 -3.18 6.15 12.15
C THR A 420 -1.86 6.55 12.81
N PHE A 421 -1.82 6.59 14.13
CA PHE A 421 -0.60 6.85 14.88
C PHE A 421 0.43 5.72 14.70
N PHE A 422 -0.01 4.47 14.78
CA PHE A 422 0.83 3.29 14.55
C PHE A 422 1.51 3.33 13.17
N VAL A 423 0.76 3.59 12.09
CA VAL A 423 1.36 3.61 10.75
C VAL A 423 2.34 4.76 10.54
N ALA A 424 2.15 5.89 11.23
CA ALA A 424 3.12 6.99 11.24
C ALA A 424 4.42 6.57 11.95
N VAL A 425 4.33 5.93 13.12
CA VAL A 425 5.51 5.41 13.83
C VAL A 425 6.22 4.31 13.03
N LEU A 426 5.47 3.38 12.44
CA LEU A 426 6.00 2.32 11.58
C LEU A 426 6.78 2.90 10.39
N GLY A 427 6.25 3.95 9.75
CA GLY A 427 6.94 4.63 8.65
C GLY A 427 8.27 5.25 9.08
N VAL A 428 8.28 5.99 10.20
CA VAL A 428 9.51 6.58 10.76
C VAL A 428 10.53 5.51 11.14
N TYR A 429 10.09 4.44 11.82
CA TYR A 429 10.93 3.30 12.20
C TYR A 429 11.59 2.64 10.97
N ALA A 430 10.80 2.37 9.92
CA ALA A 430 11.32 1.79 8.69
C ALA A 430 12.31 2.72 7.97
N GLY A 431 12.06 4.04 7.99
CA GLY A 431 12.92 5.06 7.41
C GLY A 431 14.28 5.18 8.12
N LEU A 432 14.30 5.00 9.44
CA LEU A 432 15.54 4.98 10.24
C LEU A 432 16.31 3.67 10.04
N SER A 433 15.60 2.55 9.99
CA SER A 433 16.19 1.21 9.95
C SER A 433 16.86 0.87 8.60
N HIS A 434 16.36 1.42 7.49
CA HIS A 434 16.88 1.10 6.16
C HIS A 434 17.61 2.27 5.51
N VAL A 435 18.88 2.04 5.15
CA VAL A 435 19.74 3.03 4.46
C VAL A 435 19.20 3.39 3.07
N ALA A 436 18.63 2.41 2.35
CA ALA A 436 18.07 2.64 1.02
C ALA A 436 16.58 2.99 1.14
N SER A 437 16.22 4.23 0.78
CA SER A 437 14.86 4.78 0.84
C SER A 437 13.82 3.85 0.20
N ARG A 438 14.17 3.27 -0.94
CA ARG A 438 13.29 2.34 -1.68
C ARG A 438 12.97 1.07 -0.91
N ARG A 439 13.95 0.51 -0.18
CA ARG A 439 13.72 -0.66 0.67
C ARG A 439 12.89 -0.26 1.89
N ALA A 440 13.17 0.89 2.50
CA ALA A 440 12.40 1.42 3.63
C ALA A 440 10.91 1.52 3.27
N ILE A 441 10.61 2.17 2.13
CA ILE A 441 9.23 2.38 1.69
C ILE A 441 8.55 1.04 1.34
N ALA A 442 9.23 0.15 0.62
CA ALA A 442 8.68 -1.15 0.25
C ALA A 442 8.37 -2.02 1.48
N VAL A 443 9.24 -2.02 2.50
CA VAL A 443 9.02 -2.74 3.75
C VAL A 443 7.85 -2.14 4.52
N ALA A 444 7.80 -0.82 4.70
CA ALA A 444 6.71 -0.15 5.43
C ALA A 444 5.34 -0.40 4.78
N LEU A 445 5.21 -0.17 3.47
CA LEU A 445 3.97 -0.43 2.74
C LEU A 445 3.62 -1.92 2.68
N GLY A 446 4.64 -2.79 2.60
CA GLY A 446 4.47 -4.24 2.63
C GLY A 446 3.92 -4.75 3.97
N ILE A 447 4.40 -4.21 5.09
CA ILE A 447 3.89 -4.53 6.43
C ILE A 447 2.43 -4.09 6.56
N VAL A 448 2.10 -2.87 6.13
CA VAL A 448 0.71 -2.37 6.15
C VAL A 448 -0.18 -3.26 5.28
N ALA A 449 0.24 -3.58 4.06
CA ALA A 449 -0.50 -4.49 3.18
C ALA A 449 -0.68 -5.88 3.80
N PHE A 450 0.36 -6.44 4.44
CA PHE A 450 0.28 -7.72 5.13
C PHE A 450 -0.73 -7.70 6.29
N LEU A 451 -0.67 -6.69 7.16
CA LEU A 451 -1.57 -6.58 8.31
C LEU A 451 -3.03 -6.39 7.90
N PHE A 452 -3.30 -5.63 6.83
CA PHE A 452 -4.68 -5.40 6.39
C PHE A 452 -5.18 -6.46 5.40
N VAL A 453 -4.47 -6.71 4.31
CA VAL A 453 -4.90 -7.64 3.25
C VAL A 453 -4.66 -9.09 3.67
N GLY A 454 -3.51 -9.39 4.28
CA GLY A 454 -3.14 -10.74 4.71
C GLY A 454 -4.08 -11.26 5.81
N VAL A 455 -4.26 -10.48 6.88
CA VAL A 455 -5.13 -10.88 7.99
C VAL A 455 -6.60 -10.92 7.55
N ALA A 456 -7.07 -9.99 6.72
CA ALA A 456 -8.43 -10.06 6.16
C ALA A 456 -8.65 -11.31 5.28
N THR A 457 -7.60 -11.75 4.57
CA THR A 457 -7.67 -13.00 3.78
C THR A 457 -7.73 -14.22 4.69
N ALA A 458 -6.90 -14.26 5.75
CA ALA A 458 -6.95 -15.31 6.76
C ALA A 458 -8.35 -15.40 7.40
N MET A 459 -8.96 -14.26 7.72
CA MET A 459 -10.34 -14.22 8.18
C MET A 459 -11.29 -14.82 7.14
N ARG A 460 -11.26 -14.35 5.88
CA ARG A 460 -12.19 -14.87 4.87
C ARG A 460 -12.14 -16.40 4.73
N ILE A 461 -10.96 -16.99 4.92
CA ILE A 461 -10.81 -18.45 4.99
C ILE A 461 -11.61 -19.02 6.17
N MET A 462 -11.47 -18.44 7.37
CA MET A 462 -12.21 -18.86 8.57
C MET A 462 -13.72 -18.88 8.36
N VAL A 463 -14.28 -17.78 7.87
CA VAL A 463 -15.74 -17.66 7.66
C VAL A 463 -16.21 -18.58 6.54
N ALA A 464 -15.41 -18.78 5.49
CA ALA A 464 -15.78 -19.68 4.40
C ALA A 464 -15.88 -21.16 4.82
N PHE A 465 -15.14 -21.57 5.85
CA PHE A 465 -15.04 -22.98 6.27
C PHE A 465 -15.54 -23.24 7.71
N GLY A 466 -16.41 -22.36 8.23
CA GLY A 466 -17.00 -22.49 9.57
C GLY A 466 -17.73 -23.82 9.78
N GLY A 467 -17.18 -24.67 10.66
CA GLY A 467 -17.74 -26.00 10.97
C GLY A 467 -17.30 -26.53 12.34
N SER A 468 -16.02 -26.42 12.68
CA SER A 468 -15.50 -26.77 14.01
C SER A 468 -14.22 -25.99 14.32
N PHE A 469 -14.21 -25.23 15.42
CA PHE A 469 -13.11 -24.33 15.82
C PHE A 469 -11.79 -25.07 16.05
N GLU A 470 -11.83 -26.25 16.69
CA GLU A 470 -10.65 -27.03 17.06
C GLU A 470 -9.81 -27.44 15.84
N LEU A 471 -10.47 -27.82 14.75
CA LEU A 471 -9.82 -28.27 13.51
C LEU A 471 -9.32 -27.10 12.66
N GLN A 472 -9.75 -25.88 12.97
CA GLN A 472 -9.21 -24.68 12.34
C GLN A 472 -7.96 -24.15 13.04
N LEU A 473 -7.75 -24.51 14.31
CA LEU A 473 -6.67 -23.96 15.14
C LEU A 473 -5.29 -24.18 14.51
N ALA A 474 -4.97 -25.39 14.03
CA ALA A 474 -3.66 -25.69 13.43
C ALA A 474 -3.37 -24.88 12.15
N PRO A 475 -4.24 -24.86 11.11
CA PRO A 475 -4.05 -24.03 9.93
C PRO A 475 -3.98 -22.53 10.27
N PHE A 476 -4.76 -22.05 11.24
CA PHE A 476 -4.71 -20.66 11.69
C PHE A 476 -3.41 -20.31 12.41
N LEU A 477 -2.96 -21.17 13.32
CA LEU A 477 -1.66 -21.03 13.98
C LEU A 477 -0.54 -21.02 12.96
N ALA A 478 -0.59 -21.86 11.92
CA ALA A 478 0.40 -21.84 10.85
C ALA A 478 0.43 -20.49 10.09
N ALA A 479 -0.73 -19.91 9.77
CA ALA A 479 -0.82 -18.60 9.13
C ALA A 479 -0.34 -17.46 10.04
N ILE A 480 -0.71 -17.50 11.32
CA ILE A 480 -0.30 -16.52 12.34
C ILE A 480 1.21 -16.60 12.58
N VAL A 481 1.75 -17.80 12.76
CA VAL A 481 3.18 -18.04 13.00
C VAL A 481 4.00 -17.69 11.76
N GLY A 482 3.59 -18.14 10.57
CA GLY A 482 4.27 -17.76 9.33
C GLY A 482 4.24 -16.25 9.09
N GLY A 483 3.09 -15.62 9.38
CA GLY A 483 2.92 -14.18 9.37
C GLY A 483 3.83 -13.45 10.37
N ALA A 484 3.93 -13.97 11.59
CA ALA A 484 4.79 -13.44 12.65
C ALA A 484 6.28 -13.55 12.28
N VAL A 485 6.71 -14.67 11.69
CA VAL A 485 8.08 -14.86 11.20
C VAL A 485 8.40 -13.87 10.08
N GLY A 486 7.47 -13.70 9.12
CA GLY A 486 7.62 -12.72 8.04
C GLY A 486 7.69 -11.28 8.55
N LEU A 487 6.81 -10.93 9.50
CA LEU A 487 6.79 -9.61 10.14
C LEU A 487 8.05 -9.36 10.96
N TYR A 488 8.54 -10.37 11.68
CA TYR A 488 9.80 -10.30 12.41
C TYR A 488 10.96 -10.08 11.45
N ALA A 489 11.06 -10.87 10.37
CA ALA A 489 12.11 -10.70 9.37
C ALA A 489 12.08 -9.31 8.71
N ALA A 490 10.90 -8.69 8.59
CA ALA A 490 10.76 -7.34 8.06
C ALA A 490 11.17 -6.25 9.07
N LEU A 491 10.77 -6.38 10.33
CA LEU A 491 11.02 -5.38 11.38
C LEU A 491 12.43 -5.52 12.00
N SER A 492 12.89 -6.73 12.29
CA SER A 492 14.13 -6.99 13.05
C SER A 492 15.41 -6.97 12.21
N ALA A 493 15.31 -6.85 10.88
CA ALA A 493 16.43 -7.01 9.94
C ALA A 493 17.66 -6.12 10.23
N ARG A 494 17.47 -4.99 10.94
CA ARG A 494 18.51 -4.01 11.24
C ARG A 494 18.60 -3.65 12.72
N ASN A 495 17.44 -3.61 13.41
CA ASN A 495 17.33 -3.21 14.80
C ASN A 495 16.56 -4.29 15.60
N PRO A 496 17.16 -5.48 15.82
CA PRO A 496 16.50 -6.53 16.58
C PRO A 496 16.35 -6.10 18.04
N SER A 497 15.13 -6.18 18.57
CA SER A 497 14.85 -6.01 19.99
C SER A 497 13.82 -7.04 20.46
N PRO A 498 13.83 -7.43 21.75
CA PRO A 498 12.79 -8.30 22.30
C PRO A 498 11.38 -7.73 22.10
N ALA A 499 11.22 -6.41 22.22
CA ALA A 499 9.95 -5.73 22.00
C ALA A 499 9.45 -5.85 20.55
N VAL A 500 10.34 -5.74 19.56
CA VAL A 500 10.02 -6.00 18.14
C VAL A 500 9.68 -7.48 17.91
N GLY A 501 10.35 -8.39 18.61
CA GLY A 501 10.01 -9.83 18.62
C GLY A 501 8.57 -10.08 19.08
N TRP A 502 8.22 -9.58 20.26
CA TRP A 502 6.86 -9.70 20.80
C TRP A 502 5.82 -9.01 19.91
N THR A 503 6.14 -7.84 19.37
CA THR A 503 5.26 -7.12 18.44
C THR A 503 4.96 -7.96 17.20
N SER A 504 5.99 -8.58 16.63
CA SER A 504 5.86 -9.41 15.43
C SER A 504 5.03 -10.68 15.69
N ALA A 505 5.18 -11.28 16.88
CA ALA A 505 4.41 -12.44 17.30
C ALA A 505 2.93 -12.11 17.60
N LEU A 506 2.68 -10.99 18.29
CA LEU A 506 1.35 -10.63 18.79
C LEU A 506 0.47 -9.97 17.74
N LEU A 507 1.02 -9.11 16.86
CA LEU A 507 0.22 -8.32 15.92
C LEU A 507 -0.70 -9.17 15.02
N PRO A 508 -0.23 -10.23 14.34
CA PRO A 508 -1.09 -11.05 13.50
C PRO A 508 -2.20 -11.74 14.32
N ALA A 509 -1.85 -12.28 15.49
CA ALA A 509 -2.78 -12.99 16.37
C ALA A 509 -3.86 -12.05 16.94
N LEU A 510 -3.47 -10.90 17.48
CA LEU A 510 -4.40 -9.93 18.05
C LEU A 510 -5.24 -9.25 16.98
N THR A 511 -4.70 -8.96 15.80
CA THR A 511 -5.50 -8.44 14.68
C THR A 511 -6.56 -9.45 14.26
N PHE A 512 -6.21 -10.74 14.26
CA PHE A 512 -7.19 -11.80 14.04
C PHE A 512 -8.29 -11.80 15.11
N VAL A 513 -7.93 -11.74 16.41
CA VAL A 513 -8.89 -11.67 17.52
C VAL A 513 -9.79 -10.44 17.42
N ALA A 514 -9.26 -9.29 16.99
CA ALA A 514 -10.06 -8.08 16.77
C ALA A 514 -11.11 -8.31 15.69
N ILE A 515 -10.73 -8.93 14.57
CA ILE A 515 -11.67 -9.21 13.48
C ILE A 515 -12.71 -10.27 13.89
N THR A 516 -12.32 -11.32 14.62
CA THR A 516 -13.28 -12.32 15.10
C THR A 516 -14.29 -11.72 16.08
N SER A 517 -13.83 -10.85 16.98
CA SER A 517 -14.69 -10.10 17.90
C SER A 517 -15.68 -9.21 17.16
N PHE A 518 -15.25 -8.57 16.06
CA PHE A 518 -16.14 -7.78 15.21
C PHE A 518 -17.27 -8.63 14.61
N LEU A 519 -16.97 -9.84 14.16
CA LEU A 519 -17.99 -10.76 13.60
C LEU A 519 -18.95 -11.30 14.65
N GLN A 520 -18.51 -11.39 15.90
CA GLN A 520 -19.36 -11.75 17.04
C GLN A 520 -20.23 -10.58 17.51
N GLY A 521 -20.05 -9.38 16.95
CA GLY A 521 -20.78 -8.17 17.34
C GLY A 521 -20.20 -7.46 18.59
N SER A 522 -19.04 -7.90 19.09
CA SER A 522 -18.39 -7.37 20.29
C SER A 522 -17.47 -6.19 19.96
N SER A 523 -18.03 -5.03 19.59
CA SER A 523 -17.27 -3.86 19.12
C SER A 523 -16.28 -3.29 20.16
N LEU A 524 -16.65 -3.26 21.44
CA LEU A 524 -15.77 -2.84 22.52
C LEU A 524 -14.52 -3.74 22.63
N GLN A 525 -14.69 -5.05 22.46
CA GLN A 525 -13.58 -6.00 22.46
C GLN A 525 -12.64 -5.74 21.28
N VAL A 526 -13.18 -5.37 20.11
CA VAL A 526 -12.36 -4.94 18.95
C VAL A 526 -11.49 -3.75 19.35
N LEU A 527 -12.07 -2.72 19.95
CA LEU A 527 -11.35 -1.52 20.38
C LEU A 527 -10.24 -1.86 21.37
N LEU A 528 -10.55 -2.63 22.42
CA LEU A 528 -9.57 -3.01 23.45
C LEU A 528 -8.40 -3.81 22.85
N VAL A 529 -8.68 -4.74 21.94
CA VAL A 529 -7.64 -5.53 21.27
C VAL A 529 -6.81 -4.66 20.33
N VAL A 530 -7.43 -3.73 19.59
CA VAL A 530 -6.71 -2.77 18.73
C VAL A 530 -5.81 -1.87 19.56
N LEU A 531 -6.31 -1.33 20.68
CA LEU A 531 -5.53 -0.50 21.60
C LEU A 531 -4.33 -1.27 22.16
N ALA A 532 -4.54 -2.50 22.64
CA ALA A 532 -3.47 -3.33 23.18
C ALA A 532 -2.44 -3.70 22.10
N ALA A 533 -2.89 -4.21 20.96
CA ALA A 533 -2.01 -4.71 19.90
C ALA A 533 -1.20 -3.59 19.24
N TYR A 534 -1.88 -2.56 18.75
CA TYR A 534 -1.26 -1.48 18.00
C TYR A 534 -0.64 -0.43 18.93
N GLY A 535 -1.16 -0.24 20.15
CA GLY A 535 -0.53 0.59 21.17
C GLY A 535 0.80 0.00 21.64
N PHE A 536 0.84 -1.29 21.98
CA PHE A 536 2.09 -1.97 22.32
C PHE A 536 3.09 -1.94 21.15
N ALA A 537 2.63 -2.27 19.93
CA ALA A 537 3.47 -2.22 18.75
C ALA A 537 4.05 -0.82 18.51
N THR A 538 3.25 0.23 18.75
CA THR A 538 3.72 1.60 18.60
C THR A 538 4.84 1.91 19.59
N LEU A 539 4.68 1.56 20.88
CA LEU A 539 5.72 1.75 21.88
C LEU A 539 6.99 0.93 21.56
N ALA A 540 6.81 -0.32 21.14
CA ALA A 540 7.88 -1.24 20.80
C ALA A 540 8.70 -0.80 19.57
N LEU A 541 8.13 -0.02 18.66
CA LEU A 541 8.83 0.58 17.52
C LEU A 541 9.39 1.97 17.85
N LEU A 542 8.71 2.74 18.72
CA LEU A 542 9.12 4.08 19.09
C LEU A 542 10.40 4.08 19.93
N VAL A 543 10.48 3.21 20.95
CA VAL A 543 11.64 3.18 21.87
C VAL A 543 12.94 2.86 21.13
N PRO A 544 13.03 1.80 20.28
CA PRO A 544 14.22 1.56 19.48
C PRO A 544 14.51 2.67 18.47
N SER A 545 13.49 3.36 17.94
CA SER A 545 13.71 4.50 17.02
C SER A 545 14.44 5.66 17.71
N ILE A 546 14.13 5.91 18.98
CA ILE A 546 14.78 6.93 19.79
C ILE A 546 16.22 6.48 20.12
N ALA A 547 16.38 5.24 20.62
CA ALA A 547 17.69 4.70 20.97
C ALA A 547 18.64 4.54 19.78
N ALA A 548 18.13 4.22 18.59
CA ALA A 548 18.95 4.09 17.38
C ALA A 548 19.62 5.42 16.98
N PHE A 549 18.98 6.56 17.26
CA PHE A 549 19.58 7.87 17.01
C PHE A 549 20.66 8.19 18.06
N ASP A 550 20.48 7.79 19.32
CA ASP A 550 21.54 7.89 20.35
C ASP A 550 22.81 7.11 19.96
N LEU A 551 22.64 5.89 19.44
CA LEU A 551 23.75 5.06 18.96
C LEU A 551 24.46 5.67 17.75
N LEU A 552 23.70 6.23 16.79
CA LEU A 552 24.27 6.86 15.59
C LEU A 552 24.97 8.19 15.88
N THR A 553 24.58 8.89 16.95
CA THR A 553 25.24 10.14 17.40
C THR A 553 26.43 9.88 18.32
N GLY A 554 26.71 8.63 18.68
CA GLY A 554 27.83 8.27 19.57
C GLY A 554 27.66 8.76 21.01
N ARG A 555 26.46 9.22 21.39
CA ARG A 555 26.15 9.70 22.74
C ARG A 555 26.02 8.57 23.76
N THR A 556 25.78 7.36 23.27
CA THR A 556 25.91 6.12 24.04
C THR A 556 27.06 5.30 23.47
N THR A 557 28.17 5.25 24.19
CA THR A 557 29.14 4.17 24.00
C THR A 557 28.44 2.88 24.39
N THR A 558 28.58 1.81 23.60
CA THR A 558 28.24 0.45 24.04
C THR A 558 29.05 0.14 25.30
N GLY A 559 28.47 0.43 26.45
CA GLY A 559 28.95 0.08 27.77
C GLY A 559 28.02 -1.00 28.31
N GLU A 560 28.58 -2.22 28.33
CA GLU A 560 28.09 -3.46 28.96
C GLU A 560 26.93 -4.21 28.30
#